data_AF-A0A521H2Q6-F1
#
_entry.id   AF-A0A521H2Q6-F1
#
_cell.length_a   1.000
_cell.length_b   1.000
_cell.length_c   1.000
_cell.angle_alpha   90.00
_cell.angle_beta   90.00
_cell.angle_gamma   90.00
#
_symmetry.space_group_name_H-M   'P 1'
#
loop_
_entity.id
_entity.type
_entity.pdbx_description
1 polymer ?
#
loop_
_entity_poly.entity_id
_entity_poly.type
_entity_poly.pdbx_seq_one_letter_code
_entity_poly.pdbx_strand_id
1 'polypeptide(L)'
;MGNIHDYENFLKNLKSVFEQVYVVLKPNKRCCSVVMDIRKKDKFYPLHEDQTRIMREIGFELEEYVIWDRQKEYNNMKTLGYVPLGLKILILVNLLPSGPF
;
A
#
# COMPACT_ATOMS: atom_id res chain seq x y z
N MET A 1 3.35 11.42 -8.37
CA MET A 1 4.21 10.84 -7.30
C MET A 1 5.45 10.08 -7.82
N GLY A 2 5.55 9.73 -9.11
CA GLY A 2 6.65 8.88 -9.63
C GLY A 2 8.06 9.47 -9.70
N ASN A 3 8.27 10.77 -9.39
CA ASN A 3 9.56 11.46 -9.50
C ASN A 3 10.17 11.87 -8.14
N ILE A 4 9.65 11.34 -7.04
CA ILE A 4 10.21 11.64 -5.71
C ILE A 4 11.35 10.64 -5.44
N HIS A 5 12.58 11.16 -5.31
CA HIS A 5 13.77 10.33 -5.12
C HIS A 5 14.00 9.91 -3.67
N ASP A 6 13.39 10.63 -2.72
CA ASP A 6 13.46 10.37 -1.30
C ASP A 6 12.23 9.59 -0.81
N TYR A 7 12.47 8.46 -0.16
CA TYR A 7 11.40 7.55 0.25
C TYR A 7 10.50 8.17 1.34
N GLU A 8 11.09 8.88 2.30
CA GLU A 8 10.33 9.55 3.36
C GLU A 8 9.44 10.65 2.81
N ASN A 9 9.94 11.47 1.87
CA ASN A 9 9.11 12.44 1.20
C ASN A 9 8.01 11.78 0.35
N PHE A 10 8.26 10.62 -0.24
CA PHE A 10 7.21 9.84 -0.91
C PHE A 10 6.13 9.42 0.09
N LEU A 11 6.51 8.85 1.24
CA LEU A 11 5.61 8.45 2.31
C LEU A 11 4.80 9.64 2.86
N LYS A 12 5.43 10.81 3.02
CA LYS A 12 4.74 12.04 3.45
C LYS A 12 3.67 12.49 2.46
N ASN A 13 3.97 12.44 1.17
CA ASN A 13 2.98 12.76 0.13
C ASN A 13 1.87 11.71 0.05
N LEU A 14 2.21 10.44 0.27
CA LEU A 14 1.24 9.34 0.33
C LEU A 14 0.27 9.54 1.50
N LYS A 15 0.78 9.92 2.67
CA LYS A 15 -0.02 10.29 3.85
C LYS A 15 -1.02 11.39 3.53
N SER A 16 -0.57 12.49 2.92
CA SER A 16 -1.45 13.62 2.58
C SER A 16 -2.60 13.25 1.63
N VAL A 17 -2.39 12.27 0.75
CA VAL A 17 -3.47 11.74 -0.10
C VAL A 17 -4.45 10.90 0.71
N PHE A 18 -3.96 10.00 1.57
CA PHE A 18 -4.83 9.18 2.40
C PHE A 18 -5.60 9.99 3.45
N GLU A 19 -5.06 11.11 3.93
CA GLU A 19 -5.79 12.07 4.77
C GLU A 19 -7.02 12.63 4.04
N GLN A 20 -6.87 13.01 2.77
CA GLN A 20 -8.00 13.48 1.96
C GLN A 20 -9.00 12.35 1.69
N VAL A 21 -8.51 11.13 1.43
CA VAL A 21 -9.37 9.95 1.26
C VAL A 21 -10.16 9.69 2.55
N TYR A 22 -9.53 9.79 3.71
CA TYR A 22 -10.17 9.64 5.02
C TYR A 22 -11.32 10.63 5.20
N VAL A 23 -11.11 11.90 4.84
CA VAL A 23 -12.13 12.95 4.96
C VAL A 23 -13.37 12.68 4.07
N VAL A 24 -13.18 12.17 2.85
CA VAL A 24 -14.29 11.98 1.89
C VAL A 24 -14.97 10.62 1.99
N LEU A 25 -14.37 9.65 2.68
CA LEU A 25 -14.90 8.30 2.78
C LEU A 25 -16.11 8.26 3.72
N LYS A 26 -17.20 7.61 3.27
CA LYS A 26 -18.42 7.52 4.06
C LYS A 26 -18.21 6.69 5.34
N PRO A 27 -18.93 6.98 6.43
CA PRO A 27 -18.87 6.17 7.64
C PRO A 27 -19.14 4.68 7.35
N ASN A 28 -18.43 3.79 8.05
CA ASN A 28 -18.54 2.33 7.92
C ASN A 28 -18.22 1.79 6.50
N LYS A 29 -17.36 2.47 5.73
CA LYS A 29 -16.86 2.00 4.44
C LYS A 29 -15.38 1.67 4.50
N ARG A 30 -14.97 0.75 3.63
CA ARG A 30 -13.59 0.25 3.52
C ARG A 30 -12.81 1.04 2.48
N CYS A 31 -11.52 1.21 2.74
CA CYS A 31 -10.54 1.67 1.76
C CYS A 31 -9.63 0.48 1.41
N CYS A 32 -9.47 0.20 0.13
CA CYS A 32 -8.61 -0.88 -0.33
C CYS A 32 -7.48 -0.31 -1.16
N SER A 33 -6.25 -0.75 -0.91
CA SER A 33 -5.06 -0.29 -1.62
C SER A 33 -4.19 -1.45 -2.06
N VAL A 34 -3.90 -1.51 -3.36
CA VAL A 34 -3.04 -2.54 -3.94
C VAL A 34 -1.61 -2.01 -3.98
N VAL A 35 -0.70 -2.65 -3.25
CA VAL A 35 0.72 -2.28 -3.27
C VAL A 35 1.61 -3.49 -3.52
N MET A 36 2.88 -3.19 -3.77
CA MET A 36 3.94 -4.18 -3.87
C MET A 36 5.13 -3.68 -3.07
N ASP A 37 5.83 -4.60 -2.44
CA ASP A 37 7.13 -4.27 -1.88
C ASP A 37 8.14 -4.02 -2.99
N ILE A 38 8.99 -3.03 -2.75
CA ILE A 38 9.91 -2.53 -3.76
C ILE A 38 11.32 -2.90 -3.32
N ARG A 39 12.06 -3.53 -4.23
CA ARG A 39 13.52 -3.67 -4.11
C ARG A 39 14.16 -2.71 -5.08
N LYS A 40 15.02 -1.82 -4.57
CA LYS A 40 15.81 -0.90 -5.40
C LYS A 40 17.26 -1.05 -5.00
N LYS A 41 18.05 -1.63 -5.92
CA LYS A 41 19.44 -2.05 -5.67
C LYS A 41 19.49 -3.02 -4.48
N ASP A 42 20.28 -2.69 -3.46
CA ASP A 42 20.50 -3.41 -2.23
C ASP A 42 19.46 -3.10 -1.13
N LYS A 43 18.56 -2.14 -1.36
CA LYS A 43 17.56 -1.72 -0.37
C LYS A 43 16.20 -2.36 -0.63
N PHE A 44 15.60 -2.86 0.45
CA PHE A 44 14.23 -3.35 0.49
C PHE A 44 13.33 -2.31 1.16
N TYR A 45 12.21 -2.02 0.51
CA TYR A 45 11.19 -1.09 0.97
C TYR A 45 9.88 -1.86 1.18
N PRO A 46 9.52 -2.18 2.44
CA PRO A 46 8.28 -2.86 2.78
C PRO A 46 7.10 -1.88 2.69
N LEU A 47 6.78 -1.45 1.47
CA LEU A 47 5.78 -0.40 1.24
C LEU A 47 4.44 -0.76 1.85
N HIS A 48 4.08 -2.05 1.91
CA HIS A 48 2.83 -2.45 2.52
C HIS A 48 2.77 -2.15 4.03
N GLU A 49 3.87 -2.35 4.73
CA GLU A 49 3.97 -2.08 6.17
C GLU A 49 3.98 -0.57 6.43
N ASP A 50 4.78 0.17 5.67
CA ASP A 50 4.88 1.63 5.80
C ASP A 50 3.56 2.33 5.49
N GLN A 51 2.86 1.89 4.45
CA GLN A 51 1.54 2.42 4.13
C GLN A 51 0.54 2.10 5.25
N THR A 52 0.50 0.86 5.74
CA THR A 52 -0.39 0.50 6.86
C THR A 52 -0.13 1.39 8.08
N ARG A 53 1.14 1.62 8.44
CA ARG A 53 1.51 2.51 9.55
C ARG A 53 0.97 3.92 9.35
N ILE A 54 1.20 4.51 8.18
CA ILE A 54 0.70 5.84 7.83
C ILE A 54 -0.83 5.91 7.92
N MET A 55 -1.52 4.91 7.39
CA MET A 55 -2.97 4.86 7.43
C MET A 55 -3.49 4.74 8.87
N ARG A 56 -2.82 3.99 9.74
CA ARG A 56 -3.14 3.92 11.17
C ARG A 56 -2.93 5.26 11.88
N GLU A 57 -1.88 6.00 11.54
CA GLU A 57 -1.65 7.36 12.07
C GLU A 57 -2.77 8.35 11.68
N ILE A 58 -3.41 8.16 10.53
CA ILE A 58 -4.54 8.98 10.07
C ILE A 58 -5.83 8.61 10.81
N GLY A 59 -5.94 7.38 11.31
CA GLY A 59 -7.13 6.86 12.00
C GLY A 59 -7.85 5.73 11.26
N PHE A 60 -7.24 5.14 10.22
CA PHE A 60 -7.73 3.88 9.65
C PHE A 60 -7.39 2.69 10.55
N GLU A 61 -8.23 1.66 10.52
CA GLU A 61 -7.94 0.37 11.16
C GLU A 61 -7.62 -0.67 10.10
N LEU A 62 -6.54 -1.44 10.32
CA LEU A 62 -6.20 -2.56 9.46
C LEU A 62 -7.16 -3.71 9.74
N GLU A 63 -7.89 -4.16 8.71
CA GLU A 63 -8.78 -5.33 8.82
C GLU A 63 -8.05 -6.59 8.41
N GLU A 64 -7.46 -6.62 7.20
CA GLU A 64 -6.75 -7.79 6.70
C GLU A 64 -5.70 -7.45 5.62
N TYR A 65 -4.71 -8.34 5.51
CA TYR A 65 -3.83 -8.41 4.34
C TYR A 65 -4.29 -9.50 3.40
N VAL A 66 -4.51 -9.15 2.15
CA VAL A 66 -4.85 -10.09 1.09
C VAL A 66 -3.64 -10.23 0.17
N ILE A 67 -3.03 -11.40 0.13
CA ILE A 67 -1.89 -11.67 -0.74
C ILE A 67 -2.41 -12.10 -2.11
N TRP A 68 -2.14 -11.30 -3.12
CA TRP A 68 -2.44 -11.64 -4.51
C TRP A 68 -1.17 -12.12 -5.22
N ASP A 69 -1.07 -13.44 -5.36
CA ASP A 69 0.01 -14.06 -6.14
C ASP A 69 -0.22 -13.89 -7.64
N ARG A 70 0.66 -13.11 -8.28
CA ARG A 70 0.65 -12.87 -9.73
C ARG A 70 1.88 -13.44 -10.44
N GLN A 71 2.61 -14.36 -9.82
CA GLN A 71 3.80 -14.97 -10.42
C GLN A 71 3.51 -15.55 -11.81
N LYS A 72 2.33 -16.17 -11.99
CA LYS A 72 1.91 -16.75 -13.28
C LYS A 72 1.77 -15.70 -14.40
N GLU A 73 1.36 -14.47 -14.07
CA GLU A 73 1.21 -13.38 -15.04
C GLU A 73 2.58 -12.81 -15.46
N TYR A 74 3.50 -12.65 -14.52
CA TYR A 74 4.86 -12.16 -14.79
C TYR A 74 5.72 -13.21 -15.52
N ASN A 75 5.51 -14.50 -15.26
CA ASN A 75 6.21 -15.59 -15.94
C ASN A 75 5.95 -15.66 -17.45
N ASN A 76 4.90 -14.99 -17.95
CA ASN A 76 4.60 -14.90 -19.37
C ASN A 76 5.26 -13.69 -20.06
N MET A 77 5.86 -12.76 -19.31
CA MET A 77 6.66 -11.65 -19.84
C MET A 77 8.16 -12.00 -19.86
N LYS A 78 8.54 -13.04 -20.61
CA LYS A 78 9.94 -13.54 -20.66
C LYS A 78 10.87 -12.79 -21.62
N THR A 79 10.67 -11.50 -21.88
CA THR A 79 11.52 -10.78 -22.85
C THR A 79 12.86 -10.29 -22.27
N LEU A 80 13.04 -10.26 -20.93
CA LEU A 80 14.19 -9.58 -20.29
C LEU A 80 14.95 -10.38 -19.22
N GLY A 81 14.71 -11.69 -19.06
CA GLY A 81 15.55 -12.57 -18.22
C GLY A 81 15.52 -12.32 -16.70
N TYR A 82 14.75 -11.33 -16.22
CA TYR A 82 14.55 -11.06 -14.80
C TYR A 82 13.11 -11.44 -14.42
N VAL A 83 12.94 -12.31 -13.42
CA VAL A 83 11.63 -12.62 -12.86
C VAL A 83 11.43 -11.69 -11.67
N PRO A 84 10.66 -10.60 -11.78
CA PRO A 84 10.22 -9.93 -10.57
C PRO A 84 9.34 -10.94 -9.82
N LEU A 85 9.76 -11.36 -8.63
CA LEU A 85 8.90 -12.06 -7.67
C LEU A 85 7.72 -11.13 -7.34
N GLY A 86 6.70 -11.13 -8.19
CA GLY A 86 5.61 -10.17 -8.18
C GLY A 86 4.46 -10.64 -7.32
N LEU A 87 4.70 -10.88 -6.03
CA LEU A 87 3.60 -10.95 -5.07
C LEU A 87 3.07 -9.52 -4.90
N LYS A 88 1.80 -9.30 -5.26
CA LYS A 88 1.11 -8.06 -4.91
C LYS A 88 0.45 -8.25 -3.56
N ILE A 89 0.63 -7.31 -2.65
CA ILE A 89 -0.08 -7.29 -1.39
C ILE A 89 -1.22 -6.29 -1.55
N LEU A 90 -2.44 -6.82 -1.55
CA LEU A 90 -3.64 -6.01 -1.42
C LEU A 90 -3.84 -5.74 0.07
N ILE A 91 -3.78 -4.49 0.46
CA ILE A 91 -4.08 -4.05 1.82
C ILE A 91 -5.55 -3.63 1.85
N LEU A 92 -6.34 -4.33 2.66
CA LEU A 92 -7.70 -3.91 2.95
C LEU A 92 -7.71 -3.25 4.33
N VAL A 93 -8.02 -1.95 4.36
CA VAL A 93 -8.26 -1.23 5.60
C VAL A 93 -9.73 -0.87 5.72
N ASN A 94 -10.23 -0.84 6.95
CA ASN A 94 -11.59 -0.42 7.24
C ASN A 94 -11.59 0.92 7.96
N LEU A 95 -12.62 1.72 7.71
CA LEU A 95 -13.02 2.76 8.65
C LEU A 95 -14.02 2.13 9.61
N LEU A 96 -13.53 1.66 10.75
CA LEU A 96 -14.32 1.78 11.95
C LEU A 96 -14.07 3.20 12.44
N PRO A 97 -15.05 4.12 12.40
CA PRO A 97 -14.90 5.33 13.17
C PRO A 97 -14.66 4.86 14.61
N SER A 98 -13.53 5.23 15.18
CA SER A 98 -13.29 5.18 16.62
C SER A 98 -14.21 6.23 17.28
N GLY A 99 -15.53 6.01 17.12
CA GLY A 99 -16.55 6.65 17.91
C GLY A 99 -16.51 6.05 19.31
N PRO A 100 -16.76 6.85 20.34
CA PRO A 100 -16.73 6.36 21.71
C PRO A 100 -17.83 5.31 21.87
N PHE A 101 -17.44 4.09 22.22
CA PHE A 101 -18.31 3.18 22.95
C PHE A 101 -18.47 3.69 24.38
#